data_AF-A0A239MTS7-F1
#
_entry.id   AF-A0A239MTS7-F1
#
_cell.length_a   1.000
_cell.length_b   1.000
_cell.length_c   1.000
_cell.angle_alpha   90.00
_cell.angle_beta   90.00
_cell.angle_gamma   90.00
#
_symmetry.space_group_name_H-M   'P 1'
#
loop_
_entity.id
_entity.type
_entity.pdbx_description
1 polymer ?
#
loop_
_entity_poly.entity_id
_entity_poly.type
_entity_poly.pdbx_seq_one_letter_code
_entity_poly.pdbx_strand_id
1 'polypeptide(L)'
;AKAGRLLTIRPHHGLMAAARHQAATDAPWQADYRRWRAPVERAVAWVVARGNRRLRYLGAIKNDAWLHTRAAALNLRTLISLGLTRTNGTWAIGPSSA
;
A
#
# COMPACT_ATOMS: atom_id res chain seq x y z
N ALA A 1 20.42 37.34 -6.43
CA ALA A 1 19.05 37.73 -6.02
C ALA A 1 19.13 38.67 -4.82
N LYS A 2 18.51 39.86 -4.86
CA LYS A 2 18.76 40.97 -3.91
C LYS A 2 17.88 40.96 -2.65
N ALA A 3 16.89 40.06 -2.54
CA ALA A 3 15.85 40.08 -1.49
C ALA A 3 15.75 38.80 -0.64
N GLY A 4 16.68 37.84 -0.77
CA GLY A 4 16.60 36.56 -0.05
C GLY A 4 15.36 35.73 -0.42
N ARG A 5 15.18 34.57 0.24
CA ARG A 5 14.02 33.69 0.09
C ARG A 5 13.40 33.46 1.47
N LEU A 6 12.12 33.76 1.62
CA LEU A 6 11.37 33.45 2.84
C LEU A 6 11.14 31.94 2.93
N LEU A 7 11.58 31.33 4.02
CA LEU A 7 11.40 29.91 4.32
C LEU A 7 10.53 29.76 5.57
N THR A 8 9.30 29.29 5.39
CA THR A 8 8.39 29.00 6.50
C THR A 8 8.63 27.59 7.01
N ILE A 9 9.14 27.46 8.24
CA ILE A 9 9.33 26.17 8.91
C ILE A 9 8.02 25.80 9.62
N ARG A 10 7.43 24.65 9.25
CA ARG A 10 6.18 24.16 9.86
C ARG A 10 6.43 23.65 11.29
N PRO A 11 5.42 23.67 12.20
CA PRO A 11 5.57 23.27 13.60
C PRO A 11 6.19 21.86 13.80
N HIS A 12 5.90 20.92 12.90
CA HIS A 12 6.39 19.54 13.00
C HIS A 12 7.67 19.27 12.19
N HIS A 13 8.38 20.30 11.74
CA HIS A 13 9.60 20.13 10.94
C HIS A 13 10.65 19.30 11.67
N GLY A 14 10.84 19.54 12.97
CA GLY A 14 11.81 18.79 13.80
C GLY A 14 11.52 17.28 13.82
N LEU A 15 10.25 16.89 13.94
CA LEU A 15 9.84 15.48 13.89
C LEU A 15 10.16 14.85 12.53
N MET A 16 9.89 15.58 11.44
CA MET A 16 10.18 15.08 10.10
C MET A 16 11.69 14.98 9.83
N ALA A 17 12.49 15.91 10.36
CA ALA A 17 13.94 15.85 10.29
C ALA A 17 14.50 14.66 11.09
N ALA A 18 14.02 14.45 12.32
CA ALA A 18 14.41 13.32 13.16
C ALA A 18 14.06 11.97 12.51
N ALA A 19 12.85 11.82 11.96
CA ALA A 19 12.44 10.60 11.27
C ALA A 19 13.32 10.31 10.04
N ARG A 20 13.68 11.34 9.26
CA ARG A 20 14.62 11.18 8.13
C ARG A 20 16.03 10.80 8.60
N HIS A 21 16.49 11.39 9.70
CA HIS A 21 17.79 11.06 10.29
C HIS A 21 17.83 9.61 10.77
N GLN A 22 16.79 9.14 11.47
CA GLN A 22 16.66 7.75 11.88
C GLN A 22 16.66 6.82 10.67
N ALA A 23 15.82 7.10 9.66
CA ALA A 23 15.77 6.32 8.42
C ALA A 23 17.12 6.26 7.70
N ALA A 24 17.94 7.32 7.78
CA ALA A 24 19.27 7.38 7.17
C ALA A 24 20.36 6.65 7.97
N THR A 25 20.16 6.40 9.26
CA THR A 25 21.16 5.81 10.16
C THR A 25 20.84 4.38 10.60
N ASP A 26 19.58 3.96 10.49
CA ASP A 26 19.12 2.61 10.84
C ASP A 26 19.29 1.63 9.66
N ALA A 27 20.41 0.90 9.64
CA ALA A 27 20.74 -0.04 8.57
C ALA A 27 19.76 -1.22 8.44
N PRO A 28 19.33 -1.89 9.54
CA PRO A 28 18.26 -2.90 9.48
C PRO A 28 16.97 -2.35 8.86
N TRP A 29 16.51 -1.17 9.29
CA TRP A 29 15.33 -0.53 8.72
C TRP A 29 15.48 -0.26 7.22
N GLN A 30 16.65 0.22 6.78
CA GLN A 30 16.91 0.46 5.35
C GLN A 30 16.87 -0.82 4.52
N ALA A 31 17.44 -1.91 5.04
CA ALA A 31 17.42 -3.20 4.37
C ALA A 31 15.98 -3.71 4.18
N ASP A 32 15.18 -3.65 5.26
CA ASP A 32 13.77 -4.04 5.21
C ASP A 32 12.95 -3.15 4.28
N TYR A 33 13.13 -1.83 4.39
CA TYR A 33 12.44 -0.87 3.52
C TYR A 33 12.77 -1.13 2.05
N ARG A 34 14.05 -1.28 1.67
CA ARG A 34 14.45 -1.56 0.28
C ARG A 34 13.90 -2.89 -0.23
N ARG A 35 13.87 -3.92 0.61
CA ARG A 35 13.33 -5.24 0.28
C ARG A 35 11.83 -5.19 0.00
N TRP A 36 11.08 -4.48 0.84
CA TRP A 36 9.61 -4.55 0.83
C TRP A 36 8.90 -3.36 0.17
N ARG A 37 9.58 -2.24 -0.07
CA ARG A 37 8.95 -1.03 -0.64
C ARG A 37 8.25 -1.32 -1.97
N ALA A 38 8.93 -1.96 -2.92
CA ALA A 38 8.37 -2.21 -4.24
C ALA A 38 7.05 -3.04 -4.21
N PRO A 39 6.98 -4.20 -3.53
CA PRO A 39 5.72 -4.94 -3.43
C PRO A 39 4.64 -4.20 -2.62
N VAL A 40 5.01 -3.50 -1.54
CA VAL A 40 4.06 -2.74 -0.71
C VAL A 40 3.41 -1.61 -1.51
N GLU A 41 4.20 -0.79 -2.20
CA GLU A 41 3.69 0.32 -3.02
C GLU A 41 2.80 -0.18 -4.17
N ARG A 42 3.13 -1.35 -4.75
CA ARG A 42 2.29 -2.01 -5.76
C ARG A 42 0.94 -2.44 -5.18
N ALA A 43 0.93 -3.06 -3.99
CA ALA A 43 -0.30 -3.44 -3.32
C ALA A 43 -1.16 -2.22 -2.98
N VAL A 44 -0.55 -1.15 -2.46
CA VAL A 44 -1.24 0.13 -2.21
C VAL A 44 -1.84 0.68 -3.51
N ALA A 45 -1.08 0.72 -4.61
CA ALA A 45 -1.56 1.20 -5.90
C ALA A 45 -2.79 0.42 -6.40
N TRP A 46 -2.80 -0.91 -6.27
CA TRP A 46 -3.95 -1.75 -6.63
C TRP A 46 -5.16 -1.49 -5.74
N VAL A 47 -4.95 -1.37 -4.43
CA VAL A 47 -6.01 -1.06 -3.48
C VAL A 47 -6.60 0.31 -3.80
N VAL A 48 -5.81 1.34 -4.08
CA VAL A 48 -6.38 2.69 -4.30
C VAL A 48 -6.87 2.95 -5.72
N ALA A 49 -6.61 2.04 -6.67
CA ALA A 49 -7.00 2.18 -8.07
C ALA A 49 -8.51 2.44 -8.25
N ARG A 50 -8.87 3.13 -9.34
CA ARG A 50 -10.27 3.49 -9.68
C ARG A 50 -11.00 4.30 -8.59
N GLY A 51 -10.33 5.30 -8.02
CA GLY A 51 -10.95 6.27 -7.10
C GLY A 51 -11.07 5.84 -5.63
N ASN A 52 -10.36 4.79 -5.21
CA ASN A 52 -10.49 4.21 -3.86
C ASN A 52 -9.45 4.74 -2.85
N ARG A 53 -9.02 6.01 -3.01
CA ARG A 53 -8.08 6.68 -2.08
C ARG A 53 -8.75 7.22 -0.80
N ARG A 54 -10.08 7.26 -0.76
CA ARG A 54 -10.85 7.81 0.37
C ARG A 54 -11.57 6.70 1.12
N LEU A 55 -11.50 6.77 2.44
CA LEU A 55 -12.28 5.93 3.32
C LEU A 55 -13.76 6.29 3.23
N ARG A 56 -14.63 5.27 3.22
CA ARG A 56 -16.07 5.43 3.01
C ARG A 56 -16.84 5.64 4.31
N TYR A 57 -16.31 5.16 5.42
CA TYR A 57 -17.01 5.13 6.71
C TYR A 57 -16.35 6.05 7.73
N LEU A 58 -17.08 6.37 8.80
CA LEU A 58 -16.51 6.96 10.01
C LEU A 58 -15.96 5.85 10.91
N GLY A 59 -14.78 6.10 11.48
CA GLY A 59 -14.12 5.18 12.41
C GLY A 59 -13.28 4.08 11.75
N ALA A 60 -12.36 3.50 12.51
CA ALA A 60 -11.39 2.52 12.00
C ALA A 60 -12.05 1.18 11.66
N ILE A 61 -12.92 0.65 12.53
CA ILE A 61 -13.49 -0.72 12.42
C ILE A 61 -14.21 -0.93 11.09
N LYS A 62 -15.10 -0.02 10.70
CA LYS A 62 -15.87 -0.14 9.44
C LYS A 62 -14.99 -0.03 8.21
N ASN A 63 -13.95 0.81 8.28
CA ASN A 63 -13.01 1.00 7.18
C ASN A 63 -12.02 -0.16 7.04
N ASP A 64 -11.66 -0.79 8.16
CA ASP A 64 -10.85 -2.00 8.18
C ASP A 64 -11.58 -3.16 7.50
N ALA A 65 -12.84 -3.41 7.89
CA ALA A 65 -13.69 -4.40 7.23
C ALA A 65 -13.87 -4.12 5.72
N TRP A 66 -14.04 -2.86 5.35
CA TRP A 66 -14.11 -2.45 3.95
C TRP A 66 -12.81 -2.74 3.19
N LEU A 67 -11.66 -2.42 3.79
CA LEU A 67 -10.35 -2.66 3.20
C LEU A 67 -10.11 -4.16 2.98
N HIS A 68 -10.42 -5.00 3.97
CA HIS A 68 -10.32 -6.46 3.87
C HIS A 68 -11.21 -7.01 2.76
N THR A 69 -12.46 -6.55 2.67
CA THR A 69 -13.40 -6.99 1.63
C THR A 69 -12.88 -6.62 0.23
N ARG A 70 -12.34 -5.41 0.08
CA ARG A 70 -11.75 -4.94 -1.18
C ARG A 70 -10.50 -5.73 -1.57
N ALA A 71 -9.61 -5.98 -0.61
CA ALA A 71 -8.41 -6.78 -0.84
C ALA A 71 -8.77 -8.21 -1.27
N ALA A 72 -9.76 -8.83 -0.61
CA ALA A 72 -10.28 -10.15 -0.98
C ALA A 72 -10.83 -10.17 -2.42
N ALA A 73 -11.61 -9.16 -2.81
CA ALA A 73 -12.14 -9.06 -4.17
C ALA A 73 -11.05 -8.88 -5.24
N LEU A 74 -10.01 -8.08 -4.95
CA LEU A 74 -8.87 -7.92 -5.84
C LEU A 74 -8.07 -9.21 -5.97
N ASN A 75 -7.82 -9.91 -4.86
CA ASN A 75 -7.16 -11.21 -4.85
C ASN A 75 -7.96 -12.24 -5.66
N LEU A 76 -9.28 -12.32 -5.45
CA LEU A 76 -10.15 -13.21 -6.20
C LEU A 76 -10.09 -12.94 -7.71
N ARG A 77 -10.14 -11.67 -8.13
CA ARG A 77 -10.01 -11.29 -9.54
C ARG A 77 -8.67 -11.75 -10.12
N THR A 78 -7.58 -11.58 -9.39
CA THR A 78 -6.25 -12.04 -9.80
C THR A 78 -6.21 -13.57 -9.91
N LEU A 79 -6.73 -14.29 -8.91
CA LEU A 79 -6.80 -15.75 -8.93
C LEU A 79 -7.61 -16.25 -10.13
N ILE A 80 -8.77 -15.66 -10.41
CA ILE A 80 -9.58 -15.97 -11.62
C ILE A 80 -8.75 -15.77 -12.90
N SER A 81 -8.03 -14.66 -13.00
CA SER A 81 -7.15 -14.38 -14.15
C SER A 81 -6.01 -15.39 -14.29
N LEU A 82 -5.54 -15.95 -13.16
CA LEU A 82 -4.53 -17.00 -13.10
C LEU A 82 -5.10 -18.42 -13.31
N GLY A 83 -6.39 -18.57 -13.58
CA GLY A 83 -7.00 -19.88 -13.83
C GLY A 83 -7.66 -20.52 -12.61
N LEU A 84 -8.07 -19.73 -11.61
CA LEU A 84 -8.89 -20.25 -10.50
C LEU A 84 -10.16 -20.90 -11.04
N THR A 85 -10.32 -22.19 -10.74
CA THR A 85 -11.44 -23.02 -11.13
C THR A 85 -11.92 -23.86 -9.94
N ARG A 86 -13.10 -24.46 -10.09
CA ARG A 86 -13.67 -25.38 -9.10
C ARG A 86 -13.71 -26.79 -9.69
N THR A 87 -13.06 -27.74 -9.03
CA THR A 87 -12.96 -29.14 -9.47
C THR A 87 -13.35 -30.04 -8.31
N ASN A 88 -14.31 -30.95 -8.51
CA ASN A 88 -14.77 -31.89 -7.47
C ASN A 88 -15.11 -31.22 -6.12
N GLY A 89 -15.69 -30.01 -6.18
CA GLY A 89 -16.08 -29.25 -4.99
C GLY A 89 -14.96 -28.41 -4.35
N THR A 90 -13.70 -28.60 -4.73
CA THR A 90 -12.54 -27.85 -4.22
C THR A 90 -12.10 -26.73 -5.19
N TRP A 91 -11.39 -25.73 -4.67
CA TRP A 91 -10.80 -24.67 -5.48
C TRP A 91 -9.38 -25.05 -5.89
N ALA A 92 -9.05 -24.89 -7.17
CA ALA A 92 -7.74 -25.15 -7.73
C ALA A 92 -7.30 -24.03 -8.68
N ILE A 93 -6.00 -23.80 -8.79
CA ILE A 93 -5.42 -22.94 -9.83
C ILE A 93 -5.02 -23.86 -10.99
N GLY A 94 -5.78 -23.82 -12.08
CA GLY A 94 -5.43 -24.50 -13.32
C GLY A 94 -4.35 -23.74 -14.09
N PRO A 95 -3.79 -24.34 -15.16
CA PRO A 95 -2.95 -23.59 -16.08
C PRO A 95 -3.76 -22.41 -16.65
N SER A 96 -3.15 -21.22 -16.65
CA SER A 96 -3.77 -20.04 -17.26
C SER A 96 -4.00 -20.32 -18.75
N SER A 97 -5.25 -20.22 -19.20
CA SER A 97 -5.56 -20.24 -20.63
C SER A 97 -4.94 -18.99 -21.26
N ALA A 98 -3.88 -19.18 -22.04
CA ALA A 98 -3.22 -18.12 -22.80
C ALA A 98 -4.19 -17.43 -23.77
#